data_AF-A0A1V3RR68-F1
#
_entry.id   AF-A0A1V3RR68-F1
#
_cell.length_a   1.000
_cell.length_b   1.000
_cell.length_c   1.000
_cell.angle_alpha   90.00
_cell.angle_beta   90.00
_cell.angle_gamma   90.00
#
_symmetry.space_group_name_H-M   'P 1'
#
loop_
_entity.id
_entity.type
_entity.pdbx_description
1 polymer ?
#
loop_
_entity_poly.entity_id
_entity_poly.type
_entity_poly.pdbx_seq_one_letter_code
_entity_poly.pdbx_strand_id
1 'polypeptide(L)'
;QVTEAGQVITYTYTITNTGEVTLTGLAVNDDKLGAITLAATTLAPGASTSGTATYTVLQSDIDAGLDIVNVASVSSEEEATDSATETVDVNGAALVDITK
;
A
#
# COMPACT_ATOMS: atom_id res chain seq x y z
N GLN A 1 2.13 12.40 -6.53
CA GLN A 1 1.06 13.40 -6.40
C GLN A 1 -0.13 13.04 -7.27
N VAL A 2 -1.32 13.44 -6.85
CA VAL A 2 -2.56 13.43 -7.64
C VAL A 2 -3.20 14.82 -7.60
N THR A 3 -3.88 15.19 -8.68
CA THR A 3 -4.42 16.54 -8.93
C THR A 3 -5.86 16.54 -9.39
N GLU A 4 -6.42 15.38 -9.75
CA GLU A 4 -7.81 15.28 -10.20
C GLU A 4 -8.43 13.92 -9.86
N ALA A 5 -9.75 13.91 -9.75
CA ALA A 5 -10.52 12.68 -9.55
C ALA A 5 -10.43 11.79 -10.79
N GLY A 6 -10.45 10.47 -10.58
CA GLY A 6 -10.33 9.48 -11.64
C GLY A 6 -8.90 9.10 -12.00
N GLN A 7 -7.88 9.78 -11.46
CA GLN A 7 -6.50 9.28 -11.55
C GLN A 7 -6.39 7.93 -10.86
N VAL A 8 -5.59 7.04 -11.44
CA VAL A 8 -5.40 5.68 -10.92
C VAL A 8 -4.01 5.57 -10.31
N ILE A 9 -3.96 5.22 -9.03
CA ILE A 9 -2.74 4.85 -8.31
C ILE A 9 -2.63 3.33 -8.35
N THR A 10 -1.49 2.81 -8.82
CA THR A 10 -1.20 1.37 -8.80
C THR A 10 -0.28 1.05 -7.64
N TYR A 11 -0.75 0.24 -6.69
CA TYR A 11 0.03 -0.26 -5.58
C TYR A 11 0.58 -1.65 -5.91
N THR A 12 1.87 -1.84 -5.61
CA THR A 12 2.55 -3.14 -5.73
C THR A 12 3.01 -3.55 -4.34
N TYR A 13 2.52 -4.70 -3.88
CA TYR A 13 2.87 -5.29 -2.60
C TYR A 13 3.94 -6.33 -2.84
N THR A 14 5.09 -6.21 -2.19
CA THR A 14 6.15 -7.21 -2.21
C THR A 14 6.37 -7.71 -0.80
N ILE A 15 6.16 -9.02 -0.59
CA ILE A 15 6.30 -9.66 0.71
C ILE A 15 7.47 -10.61 0.62
N THR A 16 8.40 -10.50 1.57
CA THR A 16 9.57 -11.37 1.64
C THR A 16 9.59 -12.06 2.99
N ASN A 17 9.75 -13.38 2.99
CA ASN A 17 9.98 -14.11 4.23
C ASN A 17 11.44 -13.93 4.66
N THR A 18 11.70 -13.07 5.62
CA THR A 18 13.05 -12.81 6.18
C THR A 18 13.40 -13.71 7.36
N GLY A 19 12.50 -14.63 7.76
CA GLY A 19 12.72 -15.57 8.84
C GLY A 19 13.37 -16.87 8.40
N GLU A 20 13.50 -17.81 9.35
CA GLU A 20 14.07 -19.15 9.12
C GLU A 20 12.99 -20.24 8.92
N VAL A 21 11.73 -19.89 9.12
CA VAL A 21 10.57 -20.82 9.02
C VAL A 21 9.78 -20.49 7.75
N THR A 22 9.30 -21.52 7.05
CA THR A 22 8.38 -21.35 5.93
C THR A 22 7.07 -20.73 6.41
N LEU A 23 6.65 -19.63 5.78
CA LEU A 23 5.36 -19.00 6.03
C LEU A 23 4.27 -19.63 5.16
N THR A 24 3.08 -19.81 5.71
CA THR A 24 1.88 -20.30 5.03
C THR A 24 0.68 -19.42 5.32
N GLY A 25 -0.36 -19.53 4.49
CA GLY A 25 -1.59 -18.77 4.66
C GLY A 25 -1.40 -17.25 4.61
N LEU A 26 -0.42 -16.74 3.84
CA LEU A 26 -0.19 -15.29 3.75
C LEU A 26 -1.45 -14.55 3.29
N ALA A 27 -1.86 -13.58 4.08
CA ALA A 27 -2.98 -12.71 3.81
C ALA A 27 -2.54 -11.25 3.92
N VAL A 28 -2.84 -10.45 2.90
CA VAL A 28 -2.60 -9.01 2.90
C VAL A 28 -3.94 -8.28 2.90
N ASN A 29 -4.11 -7.35 3.83
CA ASN A 29 -5.26 -6.46 3.89
C ASN A 29 -4.80 -5.01 3.83
N ASP A 30 -5.49 -4.23 3.02
CA ASP A 30 -5.26 -2.81 2.82
C ASP A 30 -6.48 -2.02 3.31
N ASP A 31 -6.27 -0.89 3.98
CA ASP A 31 -7.35 -0.09 4.56
C ASP A 31 -8.26 0.57 3.51
N LYS A 32 -7.74 0.80 2.30
CA LYS A 32 -8.48 1.38 1.17
C LYS A 32 -8.93 0.34 0.16
N LEU A 33 -8.14 -0.73 -0.03
CA LEU A 33 -8.34 -1.71 -1.10
C LEU A 33 -8.86 -3.07 -0.62
N GLY A 34 -8.87 -3.30 0.70
CA GLY A 34 -9.30 -4.57 1.30
C GLY A 34 -8.30 -5.70 1.05
N ALA A 35 -8.81 -6.92 0.86
CA ALA A 35 -7.96 -8.10 0.68
C ALA A 35 -7.21 -8.07 -0.66
N ILE A 36 -5.89 -8.23 -0.61
CA ILE A 36 -5.02 -8.24 -1.78
C ILE A 36 -4.71 -9.67 -2.21
N THR A 37 -4.88 -9.96 -3.50
CA THR A 37 -4.51 -11.27 -4.06
C THR A 37 -3.01 -11.33 -4.32
N LEU A 38 -2.34 -12.33 -3.73
CA LEU A 38 -0.92 -12.62 -3.93
C LEU A 38 -0.72 -13.73 -4.96
N ALA A 39 0.40 -13.69 -5.67
CA ALA A 39 0.78 -14.76 -6.62
C ALA A 39 1.04 -16.10 -5.92
N ALA A 40 1.52 -16.06 -4.68
CA ALA A 40 1.71 -17.21 -3.81
C ALA A 40 1.45 -16.80 -2.36
N THR A 41 0.88 -17.71 -1.58
CA THR A 41 0.58 -17.52 -0.14
C THR A 41 1.46 -18.38 0.77
N THR A 42 2.42 -19.10 0.19
CA THR A 42 3.44 -19.90 0.90
C THR A 42 4.82 -19.42 0.49
N LEU A 43 5.68 -19.11 1.46
CA LEU A 43 7.04 -18.63 1.24
C LEU A 43 8.05 -19.37 2.10
N ALA A 44 8.98 -20.08 1.46
CA ALA A 44 10.18 -20.57 2.13
C ALA A 44 11.05 -19.39 2.64
N PRO A 45 11.96 -19.64 3.59
CA PRO A 45 12.95 -18.64 4.02
C PRO A 45 13.67 -17.98 2.83
N GLY A 46 13.69 -16.65 2.81
CA GLY A 46 14.31 -15.84 1.76
C GLY A 46 13.50 -15.71 0.47
N ALA A 47 12.34 -16.38 0.34
CA ALA A 47 11.48 -16.26 -0.83
C ALA A 47 10.58 -15.02 -0.74
N SER A 48 10.11 -14.54 -1.91
CA SER A 48 9.20 -13.40 -2.02
C SER A 48 8.00 -13.71 -2.92
N THR A 49 6.89 -13.02 -2.66
CA THR A 49 5.66 -13.01 -3.47
C THR A 49 5.22 -11.56 -3.68
N SER A 50 4.34 -11.36 -4.65
CA SER A 50 3.78 -10.04 -4.93
C SER A 50 2.29 -10.08 -5.23
N GLY A 51 1.63 -8.96 -4.97
CA GLY A 51 0.26 -8.67 -5.40
C GLY A 51 0.16 -7.23 -5.90
N THR A 52 -0.89 -6.93 -6.65
CA THR A 52 -1.15 -5.58 -7.15
C THR A 52 -2.61 -5.21 -6.94
N ALA A 53 -2.87 -3.96 -6.60
CA ALA A 53 -4.20 -3.40 -6.56
C ALA A 53 -4.18 -1.93 -6.99
N THR A 54 -5.32 -1.42 -7.41
CA THR A 54 -5.43 -0.06 -7.94
C THR A 54 -6.44 0.73 -7.14
N TYR A 55 -6.06 1.94 -6.72
CA TYR A 55 -6.95 2.91 -6.12
C TYR A 55 -7.31 3.98 -7.15
N THR A 56 -8.61 4.22 -7.35
CA THR A 56 -9.07 5.35 -8.17
C THR A 56 -9.33 6.54 -7.26
N VAL A 57 -8.60 7.63 -7.49
CA VAL A 57 -8.74 8.88 -6.72
C VAL A 57 -10.17 9.37 -6.83
N LEU A 58 -10.80 9.60 -5.69
CA LEU A 58 -12.17 10.09 -5.61
C LEU A 58 -12.19 11.60 -5.62
N GLN A 59 -13.29 12.20 -6.08
CA GLN A 59 -13.49 13.65 -5.97
C GLN A 59 -13.43 14.11 -4.51
N SER A 60 -13.90 13.29 -3.57
CA SER A 60 -13.79 13.56 -2.14
C SER A 60 -12.35 13.63 -1.64
N ASP A 61 -11.41 12.90 -2.25
CA ASP A 61 -10.00 12.96 -1.86
C ASP A 61 -9.39 14.31 -2.28
N ILE A 62 -9.72 14.76 -3.50
CA ILE A 62 -9.31 16.07 -4.01
C ILE A 62 -9.93 17.21 -3.18
N ASP A 63 -11.23 17.10 -2.89
CA ASP A 63 -11.98 18.12 -2.15
C ASP A 63 -11.54 18.19 -0.68
N ALA A 64 -11.10 17.07 -0.09
CA ALA A 64 -10.53 17.05 1.25
C ALA A 64 -9.18 17.78 1.31
N GLY A 65 -8.42 17.80 0.21
CA GLY A 65 -7.12 18.48 0.14
C GLY A 65 -6.08 17.90 1.10
N LEU A 66 -6.25 16.65 1.53
CA LEU A 66 -5.34 15.90 2.38
C LEU A 66 -4.68 14.80 1.57
N ASP A 67 -3.46 14.44 1.92
CA ASP A 67 -2.75 13.34 1.26
C ASP A 67 -3.50 12.02 1.39
N ILE A 68 -3.44 11.20 0.34
CA ILE A 68 -4.00 9.85 0.34
C ILE A 68 -2.99 8.96 1.07
N VAL A 69 -3.29 8.64 2.33
CA VAL A 69 -2.51 7.70 3.15
C VAL A 69 -3.08 6.29 3.00
N ASN A 70 -2.29 5.37 2.46
CA ASN A 70 -2.66 3.97 2.23
C ASN A 70 -1.86 3.07 3.17
N VAL A 71 -2.54 2.23 3.96
CA VAL A 71 -1.92 1.35 4.96
C VAL A 71 -2.28 -0.09 4.66
N ALA A 72 -1.26 -0.93 4.52
CA ALA A 72 -1.43 -2.36 4.32
C ALA A 72 -0.77 -3.15 5.44
N SER A 73 -1.39 -4.27 5.81
CA SER A 73 -0.87 -5.23 6.76
C SER A 73 -0.83 -6.62 6.15
N VAL A 74 0.15 -7.42 6.58
CA VAL A 74 0.30 -8.83 6.22
C VAL A 74 0.29 -9.69 7.46
N SER A 75 -0.31 -10.87 7.38
CA SER A 75 -0.23 -11.92 8.39
C SER A 75 -0.01 -13.29 7.77
N SER A 76 0.42 -14.25 8.58
CA SER A 76 0.61 -15.68 8.24
C SER A 76 0.03 -16.58 9.32
N GLU A 77 -0.08 -17.87 9.06
CA GLU A 77 -0.49 -18.88 10.05
C GLU A 77 0.58 -19.11 11.14
N GLU A 78 1.83 -18.74 10.87
CA GLU A 78 2.94 -18.78 11.83
C GLU A 78 3.04 -17.51 12.68
N GLU A 79 1.97 -16.71 12.72
CA GLU A 79 1.85 -15.47 13.51
C GLU A 79 2.87 -14.37 13.12
N ALA A 80 3.56 -14.51 11.99
CA ALA A 80 4.37 -13.44 11.45
C ALA A 80 3.46 -12.33 10.90
N THR A 81 3.74 -11.09 11.28
CA THR A 81 2.99 -9.90 10.86
C THR A 81 3.91 -8.75 10.49
N ASP A 82 3.49 -7.91 9.56
CA ASP A 82 4.16 -6.66 9.20
C ASP A 82 3.15 -5.65 8.63
N SER A 83 3.51 -4.37 8.57
CA SER A 83 2.67 -3.32 7.99
C SER A 83 3.49 -2.27 7.26
N ALA A 84 2.94 -1.73 6.17
CA ALA A 84 3.54 -0.66 5.39
C ALA A 84 2.55 0.47 5.15
N THR A 85 3.06 1.70 5.12
CA THR A 85 2.29 2.91 4.82
C THR A 85 2.90 3.61 3.62
N GLU A 86 2.04 4.01 2.68
CA GLU A 86 2.39 4.82 1.52
C GLU A 86 1.53 6.09 1.52
N THR A 87 2.14 7.25 1.25
CA THR A 87 1.43 8.53 1.22
C THR A 87 1.55 9.14 -0.16
N VAL A 88 0.42 9.49 -0.77
CA VAL A 88 0.38 10.16 -2.07
C VAL A 88 -0.15 11.56 -1.89
N ASP A 89 0.68 12.55 -2.20
CA ASP A 89 0.31 13.97 -2.07
C ASP A 89 -0.91 14.32 -2.91
N VAL A 90 -1.89 14.98 -2.31
CA VAL A 90 -3.03 15.57 -3.03
C VAL A 90 -2.77 17.05 -3.25
N ASN A 91 -2.86 17.50 -4.50
CA ASN A 91 -2.74 18.92 -4.86
C ASN A 91 -1.45 19.58 -4.37
N GLY A 92 -0.30 18.90 -4.54
CA GLY A 92 1.03 19.37 -4.11
C GLY A 92 1.14 20.89 -4.13
N ALA A 93 1.09 21.50 -2.94
CA ALA A 93 0.89 22.93 -2.82
C ALA A 93 1.99 23.68 -3.58
N ALA A 94 1.62 24.57 -4.50
CA ALA A 94 2.54 25.57 -5.02
C ALA A 94 2.88 26.54 -3.88
N LEU A 95 3.93 26.24 -3.12
CA LEU A 95 4.43 27.10 -2.06
C LEU A 95 5.35 28.17 -2.66
N VAL A 96 5.00 29.44 -2.46
CA VAL A 96 5.92 30.58 -2.67
C VAL A 96 6.21 31.16 -1.29
N ASP A 97 7.47 31.09 -0.89
CA ASP A 97 7.98 31.78 0.31
C ASP A 97 8.78 33.01 -0.13
N ILE A 98 8.58 34.14 0.55
CA ILE A 98 9.41 35.34 0.40
C ILE A 98 9.85 35.81 1.78
N THR A 99 11.15 35.68 2.05
CA THR A 99 11.76 36.26 3.25
C THR A 99 12.47 37.57 2.85
N LYS A 100 12.35 38.59 3.71
CA LYS A 100 13.01 39.89 3.52
C LYS A 100 14.29 39.99 4.33
#